data_AF-A0A524IUH6-F1
#
_entry.id   AF-A0A524IUH6-F1
#
_cell.length_a   1.000
_cell.length_b   1.000
_cell.length_c   1.000
_cell.angle_alpha   90.00
_cell.angle_beta   90.00
_cell.angle_gamma   90.00
#
_symmetry.space_group_name_H-M   'P 1'
#
loop_
_entity.id
_entity.type
_entity.pdbx_description
1 polymer ?
#
loop_
_entity_poly.entity_id
_entity_poly.type
_entity_poly.pdbx_seq_one_letter_code
_entity_poly.pdbx_strand_id
1 'polypeptide(L)' 'MKPITQMQHARVGRITPAMERVAERENLTAVTVRDEVAAGRL' A
#
# COMPACT_ATOMS: atom_id res chain seq x y z
N MET A 1 4.82 12.63 12.63
CA MET A 1 3.56 12.95 11.90
C MET A 1 2.78 11.65 11.71
N LYS A 2 1.45 11.64 11.91
CA LYS A 2 0.62 10.46 11.60
C LYS A 2 0.36 10.41 10.09
N PRO A 3 0.52 9.27 9.40
CA PRO A 3 0.19 9.16 7.99
C PRO A 3 -1.31 9.37 7.77
N ILE A 4 -1.68 10.11 6.73
CA ILE A 4 -3.07 10.40 6.34
C ILE A 4 -3.39 9.73 4.99
N THR A 5 -2.43 9.68 4.08
CA THR A 5 -2.61 9.11 2.73
C THR A 5 -2.03 7.69 2.62
N GLN A 6 -2.51 6.92 1.64
CA GLN A 6 -1.99 5.57 1.35
C GLN A 6 -0.49 5.59 1.05
N MET A 7 -0.02 6.59 0.28
CA MET A 7 1.41 6.79 0.01
C MET A 7 2.22 7.04 1.29
N GLN A 8 1.71 7.84 2.23
CA GLN A 8 2.39 8.06 3.51
C GLN A 8 2.42 6.79 4.37
N HIS A 9 1.33 6.01 4.39
CA HIS A 9 1.30 4.71 5.06
C HIS A 9 2.32 3.74 4.46
N ALA A 10 2.37 3.66 3.14
CA ALA A 10 3.29 2.80 2.41
C ALA A 10 4.75 3.15 2.69
N ARG A 11 5.11 4.43 2.64
CA ARG A 11 6.47 4.92 2.90
C ARG A 11 6.98 4.64 4.31
N VAL A 12 6.09 4.50 5.30
CA VAL A 12 6.45 4.09 6.66
C VAL A 12 6.35 2.57 6.87
N GLY A 13 6.20 1.79 5.80
CA GLY A 13 6.16 0.34 5.83
C GLY A 13 4.83 -0.28 6.28
N ARG A 14 3.79 0.54 6.49
CA ARG A 14 2.48 0.07 6.97
C ARG A 14 1.59 -0.39 5.82
N ILE A 15 1.13 -1.64 5.90
CA ILE A 15 0.06 -2.16 5.04
C ILE A 15 -1.29 -1.71 5.60
N THR A 16 -2.22 -1.33 4.72
CA THR A 16 -3.58 -0.91 5.09
C THR A 16 -4.63 -1.89 4.55
N PRO A 17 -5.85 -1.94 5.12
CA PRO A 17 -6.93 -2.79 4.58
C PRO A 17 -7.30 -2.47 3.13
N ALA A 18 -7.05 -1.23 2.67
CA ALA A 18 -7.25 -0.88 1.27
C ALA A 18 -6.21 -1.57 0.36
N MET A 19 -4.95 -1.64 0.79
CA MET A 19 -3.89 -2.35 0.07
C MET A 19 -4.13 -3.86 0.04
N GLU A 20 -4.63 -4.44 1.13
CA GLU A 20 -5.02 -5.86 1.18
C GLU A 20 -6.15 -6.16 0.17
N ARG A 21 -7.19 -5.33 0.12
CA ARG A 21 -8.28 -5.49 -0.85
C ARG A 21 -7.79 -5.39 -2.30
N VAL A 22 -6.88 -4.46 -2.60
CA VAL A 22 -6.28 -4.35 -3.95
C VAL A 22 -5.44 -5.58 -4.26
N ALA A 23 -4.65 -6.05 -3.30
CA ALA A 23 -3.84 -7.25 -3.46
C ALA A 23 -4.70 -8.49 -3.78
N GLU A 24 -5.80 -8.69 -3.07
CA GLU A 24 -6.77 -9.75 -3.36
C GLU A 24 -7.37 -9.62 -4.76
N ARG A 25 -7.80 -8.42 -5.15
CA ARG A 25 -8.43 -8.18 -6.45
C ARG A 25 -7.47 -8.43 -7.62
N GLU A 26 -6.21 -8.05 -7.46
CA GLU A 26 -5.18 -8.15 -8.52
C GLU A 26 -4.34 -9.45 -8.43
N ASN A 27 -4.67 -10.37 -7.52
CA ASN A 27 -3.86 -11.58 -7.22
C ASN A 27 -2.37 -11.26 -6.92
N LEU A 28 -2.14 -10.17 -6.19
CA LEU A 28 -0.81 -9.75 -5.72
C LEU A 28 -0.68 -9.95 -4.22
N THR A 29 0.53 -9.75 -3.68
CA THR A 29 0.73 -9.65 -2.23
C THR A 29 0.50 -8.22 -1.76
N ALA A 30 0.01 -8.03 -0.53
CA ALA A 30 -0.16 -6.71 0.06
C ALA A 30 1.17 -5.95 0.22
N VAL A 31 2.29 -6.67 0.33
CA VAL A 31 3.65 -6.13 0.32
C VAL A 31 3.98 -5.51 -1.04
N THR A 32 3.69 -6.22 -2.14
CA THR A 32 3.87 -5.71 -3.51
C THR A 32 3.06 -4.43 -3.73
N VAL A 33 1.78 -4.42 -3.35
CA VAL A 33 0.92 -3.23 -3.48
C VAL A 33 1.47 -2.05 -2.67
N ARG A 34 1.93 -2.29 -1.43
CA ARG A 34 2.57 -1.27 -0.61
C ARG A 34 3.81 -0.68 -1.30
N ASP A 35 4.68 -1.52 -1.85
CA ASP A 35 5.94 -1.06 -2.44
C ASP A 35 5.70 -0.22 -3.71
N GLU A 36 4.71 -0.59 -4.53
CA GLU A 36 4.29 0.19 -5.69
C GLU A 36 3.63 1.52 -5.30
N VAL A 37 2.80 1.54 -4.27
CA VAL A 37 2.20 2.78 -3.72
C VAL A 37 3.26 3.69 -3.09
N ALA A 38 4.26 3.13 -2.41
CA ALA A 38 5.38 3.90 -1.86
C ALA A 38 6.20 4.56 -2.99
N ALA A 39 6.34 3.86 -4.12
CA ALA A 39 7.03 4.32 -5.32
C ALA A 39 6.19 5.26 -6.21
N GLY A 40 4.88 5.37 -5.97
CA GLY A 40 3.97 6.22 -6.76
C GLY A 40 3.62 5.66 -8.13
N ARG A 41 3.60 4.33 -8.28
CA ARG A 41 3.26 3.62 -9.53
C ARG A 41 1.85 3.01 -9.53
N LEU A 42 1.14 3.11 -8.40
CA LEU A 42 -0.26 2.73 -8.18
C LEU A 42 -1.04 3.86 -7.49
#